data_AF-A0A1Y6HNT8-F1
#
_entry.id   AF-A0A1Y6HNT8-F1
#
_cell.length_a   1.000
_cell.length_b   1.000
_cell.length_c   1.000
_cell.angle_alpha   90.00
_cell.angle_beta   90.00
_cell.angle_gamma   90.00
#
_symmetry.space_group_name_H-M   'P 1'
#
loop_
_entity.id
_entity.type
_entity.pdbx_description
1 polymer ?
#
loop_
_entity_poly.entity_id
_entity_poly.type
_entity_poly.pdbx_seq_one_letter_code
_entity_poly.pdbx_strand_id
1 'polypeptide(L)'
;MGILIYLVPAFALWAMIASAMAFMRGRQLHAEYNQHASTQDRLARYQAALSQLKARAAASALELEAVQRRYADLKQLLEQQEQKTSEQHTAAANPVIPMVMVQRLDIANEIGTLFAHVARVARSLRRYSAYSRGHNAPEPSTARYDLHWLADCLHSFDHIGHALTGSNIAALVTACQDLLSMYDHYLNDSSGYNSRDTFQRLSNDVPLSEATDAIRSIIVKATLAKDVQDALMEDTVAANIG
;
A
#
# COMPACT_ATOMS: atom_id res chain seq x y z
N MET A 1 -57.68 53.85 -34.53
CA MET A 1 -56.28 53.60 -34.94
C MET A 1 -55.23 53.89 -33.86
N GLY A 2 -55.49 54.68 -32.81
CA GLY A 2 -54.48 55.00 -31.79
C GLY A 2 -54.18 53.90 -30.74
N ILE A 3 -55.13 53.00 -30.45
CA ILE A 3 -54.97 51.98 -29.38
C ILE A 3 -54.04 50.83 -29.82
N LEU A 4 -54.00 50.52 -31.13
CA LEU A 4 -53.17 49.44 -31.69
C LEU A 4 -51.66 49.74 -31.61
N ILE A 5 -51.26 51.01 -31.63
CA ILE A 5 -49.85 51.43 -31.61
C ILE A 5 -49.21 51.16 -30.23
N TYR A 6 -49.99 51.24 -29.15
CA TYR A 6 -49.51 50.97 -27.79
C TYR A 6 -49.60 49.50 -27.38
N LEU A 7 -50.47 48.71 -28.04
CA LEU A 7 -50.61 47.27 -27.77
C LEU A 7 -49.40 46.46 -28.23
N VAL A 8 -48.84 46.78 -29.40
CA VAL A 8 -47.68 46.06 -29.97
C VAL A 8 -46.44 46.10 -29.05
N PRO A 9 -45.97 47.26 -28.58
CA PRO A 9 -44.82 47.32 -27.68
C PRO A 9 -45.11 46.69 -26.31
N ALA A 10 -46.35 46.76 -25.83
CA ALA A 10 -46.75 46.10 -24.59
C ALA A 10 -46.66 44.57 -24.70
N PHE A 11 -47.12 43.99 -25.81
CA PHE A 11 -46.98 42.56 -26.07
C PHE A 11 -45.53 42.13 -26.24
N ALA A 12 -44.70 42.94 -26.90
CA ALA A 12 -43.27 42.65 -27.05
C ALA A 12 -42.54 42.63 -25.69
N LEU A 13 -42.85 43.59 -24.80
CA LEU A 13 -42.31 43.62 -23.44
C LEU A 13 -42.72 42.38 -22.64
N TRP A 14 -44.00 41.99 -22.70
CA TRP A 14 -44.49 40.77 -22.07
C TRP A 14 -43.84 39.50 -22.61
N ALA A 15 -43.62 39.42 -23.93
CA ALA A 15 -42.94 38.30 -24.55
C ALA A 15 -41.47 38.18 -24.10
N MET A 16 -40.75 39.30 -23.97
CA MET A 16 -39.38 39.31 -23.45
C MET A 16 -39.33 38.87 -21.98
N ILE A 17 -40.25 39.37 -21.15
CA ILE A 17 -40.36 38.99 -19.74
C ILE A 17 -40.68 37.50 -19.60
N ALA A 18 -41.63 36.98 -20.39
CA ALA A 18 -41.99 35.56 -20.40
C ALA A 18 -40.82 34.67 -20.85
N SER A 19 -40.08 35.10 -21.89
CA SER A 19 -38.91 34.38 -22.40
C SER A 19 -37.78 34.33 -21.38
N ALA A 20 -37.52 35.44 -20.67
CA ALA A 20 -36.54 35.50 -19.60
C ALA A 20 -36.91 34.59 -18.43
N MET A 21 -38.18 34.58 -18.01
CA MET A 21 -38.67 33.68 -16.97
C MET A 21 -38.58 32.20 -17.38
N ALA A 22 -38.96 31.87 -18.62
CA ALA A 22 -38.86 30.51 -19.14
C ALA A 22 -37.41 30.03 -19.18
N PHE A 23 -36.48 30.91 -19.57
CA PHE A 23 -35.05 30.60 -19.60
C PHE A 23 -34.49 30.36 -18.20
N MET A 24 -34.80 31.23 -17.23
CA MET A 24 -34.36 31.05 -15.83
C MET A 24 -34.92 29.76 -15.23
N ARG A 25 -36.21 29.49 -15.44
CA ARG A 25 -36.86 28.27 -14.93
C ARG A 25 -36.33 27.01 -15.60
N GLY A 26 -36.03 27.05 -16.90
CA GLY A 26 -35.39 25.97 -17.64
C GLY A 26 -34.00 25.65 -17.07
N ARG A 27 -33.20 26.67 -16.76
CA ARG A 27 -31.88 26.49 -16.12
C ARG A 27 -31.98 25.89 -14.72
N GLN A 28 -32.96 26.32 -13.92
CA GLN A 28 -33.20 25.74 -12.59
C GLN A 28 -33.58 24.25 -12.68
N LEU A 29 -34.53 23.90 -13.55
CA LEU A 29 -34.94 22.51 -13.76
C LEU A 29 -33.80 21.62 -14.28
N HIS A 30 -32.94 22.15 -15.16
CA HIS A 30 -31.74 21.43 -15.61
C HIS A 30 -30.74 21.22 -14.48
N ALA A 31 -30.58 22.20 -13.58
CA ALA A 31 -29.70 22.06 -12.42
C ALA A 31 -30.23 20.98 -11.44
N GLU A 32 -31.53 20.98 -11.16
CA GLU A 32 -32.18 19.96 -10.32
C GLU A 32 -32.09 18.56 -10.94
N TYR A 33 -32.35 18.44 -12.24
CA TYR A 33 -32.23 17.17 -12.96
C TYR A 33 -30.80 16.62 -12.91
N ASN A 34 -29.79 17.48 -13.13
CA ASN A 34 -28.39 17.09 -13.06
C ASN A 34 -27.98 16.68 -11.64
N GLN A 35 -28.51 17.33 -10.60
CA GLN A 35 -28.30 16.92 -9.22
C GLN A 35 -28.88 15.53 -8.96
N HIS A 36 -30.12 15.27 -9.36
CA HIS A 36 -30.75 13.95 -9.21
C HIS A 36 -29.97 12.86 -9.97
N ALA A 37 -29.59 13.09 -11.23
CA ALA A 37 -28.78 12.17 -12.01
C ALA A 37 -27.44 11.87 -11.31
N SER A 38 -26.79 12.90 -10.75
CA SER A 38 -25.52 12.72 -10.02
C SER A 38 -25.68 11.91 -8.73
N THR A 39 -26.80 12.06 -8.01
CA THR A 39 -27.08 11.27 -6.80
C THR A 39 -27.37 9.82 -7.13
N GLN A 40 -28.09 9.55 -8.21
CA GLN A 40 -28.39 8.20 -8.67
C GLN A 40 -27.13 7.47 -9.14
N ASP A 41 -26.25 8.16 -9.87
CA ASP A 41 -24.95 7.61 -10.27
C ASP A 41 -24.06 7.29 -9.06
N ARG A 42 -24.03 8.17 -8.04
CA ARG A 42 -23.32 7.88 -6.78
C ARG A 42 -23.89 6.64 -6.07
N LEU A 43 -25.21 6.52 -5.98
CA LEU A 43 -25.86 5.35 -5.37
C LEU A 43 -25.53 4.07 -6.14
N ALA A 44 -25.56 4.09 -7.47
CA ALA A 44 -25.18 2.95 -8.30
C ALA A 44 -23.73 2.53 -8.07
N ARG A 45 -22.80 3.50 -7.97
CA ARG A 45 -21.39 3.24 -7.64
C ARG A 45 -21.22 2.64 -6.24
N TYR A 46 -21.94 3.14 -5.23
CA TYR A 46 -21.91 2.55 -3.89
C TYR A 46 -22.46 1.13 -3.86
N GLN A 47 -23.54 0.86 -4.60
CA GLN A 47 -24.10 -0.49 -4.70
C GLN A 47 -23.13 -1.46 -5.40
N ALA A 48 -22.46 -1.02 -6.46
CA ALA A 48 -21.42 -1.81 -7.13
C ALA A 48 -20.20 -2.08 -6.22
N ALA A 49 -19.76 -1.08 -5.46
CA ALA A 49 -18.68 -1.27 -4.48
C ALA A 49 -19.09 -2.26 -3.37
N LEU A 50 -20.34 -2.20 -2.91
CA LEU A 50 -20.87 -3.10 -1.88
C LEU A 50 -21.01 -4.54 -2.39
N SER A 51 -21.45 -4.74 -3.64
CA SER A 51 -21.49 -6.07 -4.24
C SER A 51 -20.09 -6.66 -4.43
N GLN A 52 -19.11 -5.82 -4.83
CA GLN A 52 -17.72 -6.24 -4.95
C GLN A 52 -17.11 -6.63 -3.58
N LEU A 53 -17.39 -5.86 -2.52
CA LEU A 53 -16.96 -6.21 -1.16
C LEU A 53 -17.57 -7.52 -0.68
N LYS A 54 -18.86 -7.75 -0.95
CA LYS A 54 -19.52 -9.03 -0.64
C LYS A 54 -18.88 -10.21 -1.39
N ALA A 55 -18.56 -10.03 -2.67
CA ALA A 55 -17.88 -11.06 -3.46
C ALA A 55 -16.47 -11.39 -2.91
N ARG A 56 -15.70 -10.37 -2.52
CA ARG A 56 -14.39 -10.55 -1.87
C ARG A 56 -14.51 -11.28 -0.54
N ALA A 57 -15.50 -10.92 0.28
CA ALA A 57 -15.75 -11.62 1.55
C ALA A 57 -16.08 -13.11 1.32
N ALA A 58 -16.92 -13.43 0.33
CA ALA A 58 -17.23 -14.81 -0.03
C ALA A 58 -16.00 -15.58 -0.53
N ALA A 59 -15.14 -14.96 -1.35
CA ALA A 59 -13.89 -15.56 -1.80
C ALA A 59 -12.94 -15.85 -0.62
N SER A 60 -12.77 -14.90 0.31
CA SER A 60 -11.92 -15.10 1.48
C SER A 60 -12.43 -16.21 2.42
N ALA A 61 -13.75 -16.41 2.51
CA ALA A 61 -14.33 -17.50 3.29
C ALA A 61 -13.99 -18.87 2.70
N LEU A 62 -14.05 -19.01 1.37
CA LEU A 62 -13.67 -20.24 0.67
C LEU A 62 -12.17 -20.54 0.81
N GLU A 63 -11.31 -19.50 0.79
CA GLU A 63 -9.88 -19.66 1.04
C GLU A 63 -9.60 -20.16 2.45
N LEU A 64 -10.30 -19.63 3.46
CA LEU A 64 -10.18 -20.09 4.84
C LEU A 64 -10.60 -21.56 4.99
N GLU A 65 -11.69 -21.97 4.36
CA GLU A 65 -12.10 -23.39 4.35
C GLU A 65 -11.06 -24.29 3.68
N ALA A 66 -10.47 -23.84 2.56
CA ALA A 66 -9.42 -24.58 1.88
C ALA A 66 -8.15 -24.72 2.74
N VAL A 67 -7.76 -23.67 3.45
CA VAL A 67 -6.64 -23.70 4.40
C VAL A 67 -6.94 -24.62 5.58
N GLN A 68 -8.15 -24.58 6.13
CA GLN A 68 -8.57 -25.49 7.21
C GLN A 68 -8.51 -26.95 6.78
N ARG A 69 -8.95 -27.29 5.56
CA ARG A 69 -8.85 -28.66 5.03
C ARG A 69 -7.39 -29.10 4.90
N ARG A 70 -6.53 -28.26 4.30
CA ARG A 70 -5.09 -28.55 4.19
C ARG A 70 -4.43 -28.76 5.55
N TYR A 71 -4.82 -27.97 6.55
CA TYR A 71 -4.33 -28.13 7.91
C TYR A 71 -4.79 -29.46 8.54
N ALA A 72 -6.05 -29.85 8.34
CA ALA A 72 -6.56 -31.13 8.82
C ALA A 72 -5.84 -32.33 8.15
N ASP A 73 -5.63 -32.25 6.83
CA ASP A 73 -4.89 -33.28 6.08
C ASP A 73 -3.44 -33.39 6.59
N LEU A 74 -2.76 -32.25 6.79
CA LEU A 74 -1.39 -32.22 7.32
C LEU A 74 -1.32 -32.82 8.73
N LYS A 75 -2.30 -32.50 9.58
CA LYS A 75 -2.38 -33.05 10.93
C LYS A 75 -2.55 -34.57 10.90
N GLN A 76 -3.42 -35.09 10.02
CA GLN A 76 -3.60 -36.53 9.86
C GLN A 76 -2.35 -37.23 9.33
N LEU A 77 -1.61 -36.60 8.41
CA LEU A 77 -0.33 -37.14 7.93
C LEU A 77 0.72 -37.20 9.04
N LEU A 78 0.79 -36.18 9.90
CA LEU A 78 1.68 -36.17 11.07
C LEU A 78 1.31 -37.27 12.06
N GLU A 79 0.03 -37.44 12.38
CA GLU A 79 -0.43 -38.52 13.27
C GLU A 79 -0.12 -39.91 12.69
N GLN A 80 -0.26 -40.10 11.37
CA GLN A 80 0.14 -41.33 10.68
C GLN A 80 1.65 -41.55 10.68
N GLN A 81 2.44 -40.47 10.57
CA GLN A 81 3.90 -40.55 10.64
C GLN A 81 4.35 -40.91 12.06
N GLU A 82 3.74 -40.33 13.10
CA GLU A 82 4.02 -40.67 14.50
C GLU A 82 3.66 -42.14 14.81
N GLN A 83 2.54 -42.64 14.28
CA GLN A 83 2.15 -44.05 14.43
C GLN A 83 3.11 -45.00 13.71
N LYS A 84 3.48 -44.71 12.45
CA LYS A 84 4.51 -45.48 11.72
C LYS A 84 5.87 -45.44 12.41
N THR A 85 6.25 -44.27 12.96
CA THR A 85 7.49 -44.10 13.73
C THR A 85 7.44 -44.88 15.05
N SER A 86 6.27 -45.01 15.68
CA SER A 86 6.07 -45.81 16.90
C SER A 86 6.13 -47.31 16.62
N GLU A 87 5.61 -47.77 15.47
CA GLU A 87 5.74 -49.16 15.02
C GLU A 87 7.19 -49.51 14.60
N GLN A 88 7.91 -48.55 14.00
CA GLN A 88 9.33 -48.70 13.64
C GLN A 88 10.29 -48.61 14.84
N HIS A 89 9.94 -47.89 15.91
CA HIS A 89 10.74 -47.83 17.14
C HIS A 89 10.75 -49.14 17.95
N THR A 90 9.83 -50.08 17.68
CA THR A 90 9.95 -51.45 18.19
C THR A 90 10.96 -52.32 17.43
N ALA A 91 11.51 -51.87 16.29
CA ALA A 91 12.39 -52.67 15.44
C ALA A 91 13.73 -52.02 15.05
N ALA A 92 13.97 -50.73 15.27
CA ALA A 92 15.27 -50.13 14.99
C ALA A 92 15.57 -48.94 15.92
N ALA A 93 16.70 -49.03 16.63
CA ALA A 93 17.25 -47.96 17.43
C ALA A 93 17.62 -46.75 16.55
N ASN A 94 17.17 -45.57 16.99
CA ASN A 94 17.48 -44.20 16.54
C ASN A 94 17.12 -43.82 15.09
N PRO A 95 16.01 -43.10 14.87
CA PRO A 95 15.96 -42.12 13.81
C PRO A 95 16.53 -40.79 14.31
N VAL A 96 17.63 -40.37 13.69
CA VAL A 96 18.10 -38.99 13.69
C VAL A 96 16.92 -38.13 13.22
N ILE A 97 16.37 -37.31 14.10
CA ILE A 97 15.36 -36.32 13.76
C ILE A 97 16.01 -35.35 12.75
N PRO A 98 15.55 -35.26 11.49
CA PRO A 98 15.96 -34.15 10.65
C PRO A 98 15.24 -32.93 11.22
N MET A 99 15.96 -32.19 12.06
CA MET A 99 15.59 -30.87 12.49
C MET A 99 15.48 -30.02 11.23
N VAL A 100 14.26 -29.91 10.69
CA VAL A 100 13.92 -28.95 9.65
C VAL A 100 14.15 -27.58 10.25
N MET A 101 15.39 -27.12 10.15
CA MET A 101 15.83 -25.76 10.43
C MET A 101 15.19 -24.89 9.36
N VAL A 102 13.91 -24.54 9.56
CA VAL A 102 13.37 -23.32 8.95
C VAL A 102 14.18 -22.20 9.59
N GLN A 103 15.25 -21.79 8.92
CA GLN A 103 15.97 -20.57 9.26
C GLN A 103 15.01 -19.42 9.08
N ARG A 104 14.32 -19.06 10.16
CA ARG A 104 13.52 -17.85 10.21
C ARG A 104 14.49 -16.69 10.12
N LEU A 105 14.39 -15.92 9.04
CA LEU A 105 15.11 -14.68 8.88
C LEU A 105 14.73 -13.74 10.05
N ASP A 106 15.65 -13.58 11.01
CA ASP A 106 15.42 -12.74 12.20
C ASP A 106 15.71 -11.26 11.89
N ILE A 107 14.68 -10.59 11.36
CA ILE A 107 14.71 -9.17 10.97
C ILE A 107 13.69 -8.32 11.75
N ALA A 108 13.17 -8.83 12.87
CA ALA A 108 12.09 -8.16 13.60
C ALA A 108 12.47 -6.75 14.08
N ASN A 109 13.72 -6.56 14.52
CA ASN A 109 14.22 -5.26 14.98
C ASN A 109 14.37 -4.26 13.83
N GLU A 110 14.85 -4.71 12.67
CA GLU A 110 14.99 -3.89 11.48
C GLU A 110 13.62 -3.46 10.94
N ILE A 111 12.67 -4.40 10.88
CA ILE A 111 11.29 -4.10 10.51
C ILE A 111 10.65 -3.12 11.49
N GLY A 112 10.89 -3.26 12.80
CA GLY A 112 10.44 -2.29 13.81
C GLY A 112 11.01 -0.89 13.58
N THR A 113 12.29 -0.80 13.22
CA THR A 113 12.95 0.47 12.87
C THR A 113 12.35 1.10 11.61
N LEU A 114 12.06 0.29 10.59
CA LEU A 114 11.39 0.75 9.37
C LEU A 114 9.96 1.23 9.63
N PHE A 115 9.19 0.53 10.47
CA PHE A 115 7.86 0.99 10.88
C PHE A 115 7.91 2.31 11.64
N ALA A 116 8.89 2.50 12.53
CA ALA A 116 9.11 3.77 13.21
C ALA A 116 9.45 4.88 12.21
N HIS A 117 10.27 4.59 11.20
CA HIS A 117 10.58 5.53 10.13
C HIS A 117 9.33 5.93 9.33
N VAL A 118 8.52 4.96 8.89
CA VAL A 118 7.24 5.23 8.21
C VAL A 118 6.32 6.11 9.06
N ALA A 119 6.23 5.85 10.37
CA ALA A 119 5.43 6.67 11.28
C ALA A 119 5.95 8.12 11.40
N ARG A 120 7.27 8.32 11.37
CA ARG A 120 7.89 9.66 11.35
C ARG A 120 7.60 10.38 10.03
N VAL A 121 7.74 9.71 8.89
CA VAL A 121 7.37 10.24 7.57
C VAL A 121 5.90 10.64 7.53
N ALA A 122 5.00 9.77 8.01
CA ALA A 122 3.56 10.06 8.08
C ALA A 122 3.23 11.26 8.98
N ARG A 123 3.94 11.41 10.10
CA ARG A 123 3.82 12.59 10.98
C ARG A 123 4.27 13.86 10.27
N SER A 124 5.38 13.82 9.55
CA SER A 124 5.87 14.94 8.74
C SER A 124 4.90 15.29 7.63
N LEU A 125 4.39 14.31 6.87
CA LEU A 125 3.34 14.50 5.86
C LEU A 125 2.13 15.23 6.46
N ARG A 126 1.64 14.79 7.62
CA ARG A 126 0.53 15.45 8.31
C ARG A 126 0.88 16.90 8.65
N ARG A 127 2.08 17.19 9.14
CA ARG A 127 2.54 18.55 9.52
C ARG A 127 2.64 19.50 8.33
N TYR A 128 3.05 19.00 7.15
CA TYR A 128 3.17 19.79 5.92
C TYR A 128 1.90 19.78 5.05
N SER A 129 0.91 18.94 5.37
CA SER A 129 -0.37 18.91 4.65
C SER A 129 -1.22 20.16 4.88
N ALA A 130 -2.06 20.48 3.89
CA ALA A 130 -3.03 21.58 3.94
C ALA A 130 -3.97 21.53 5.16
N TYR A 131 -4.24 20.33 5.69
CA TYR A 131 -5.14 20.13 6.83
C TYR A 131 -4.59 20.59 8.18
N SER A 132 -3.26 20.56 8.39
CA SER A 132 -2.67 20.91 9.69
C SER A 132 -2.34 22.40 9.82
N ARG A 133 -2.34 23.16 8.72
CA ARG A 133 -1.85 24.56 8.73
C ARG A 133 -2.82 25.59 8.15
N GLY A 134 -4.03 25.18 7.78
CA GLY A 134 -5.11 26.03 7.26
C GLY A 134 -5.71 27.07 8.21
N HIS A 135 -4.96 27.66 9.16
CA HIS A 135 -5.48 28.79 9.94
C HIS A 135 -4.45 29.82 10.47
N ASN A 136 -3.19 29.46 10.77
CA ASN A 136 -2.37 30.31 11.67
C ASN A 136 -0.94 30.67 11.21
N ALA A 137 -0.44 30.26 10.04
CA ALA A 137 0.91 30.64 9.59
C ALA A 137 1.07 30.63 8.06
N PRO A 138 1.98 31.45 7.48
CA PRO A 138 2.31 31.38 6.05
C PRO A 138 2.87 30.01 5.68
N GLU A 139 2.43 29.47 4.55
CA GLU A 139 2.96 28.23 3.98
C GLU A 139 4.43 28.44 3.57
N PRO A 140 5.37 27.56 4.00
CA PRO A 140 6.70 27.55 3.42
C PRO A 140 6.57 27.33 1.91
N SER A 141 7.21 28.15 1.09
CA SER A 141 7.16 28.03 -0.38
C SER A 141 7.58 26.65 -0.90
N THR A 142 8.23 25.84 -0.06
CA THR A 142 8.69 24.48 -0.35
C THR A 142 7.75 23.36 0.08
N ALA A 143 6.66 23.63 0.80
CA ALA A 143 5.80 22.59 1.40
C ALA A 143 5.25 21.57 0.38
N ARG A 144 4.92 22.05 -0.83
CA ARG A 144 4.51 21.19 -1.95
C ARG A 144 5.58 20.17 -2.35
N TYR A 145 6.86 20.55 -2.31
CA TYR A 145 7.98 19.69 -2.65
C TYR A 145 8.25 18.70 -1.51
N ASP A 146 8.16 19.17 -0.27
CA ASP A 146 8.34 18.32 0.91
C ASP A 146 7.29 17.20 0.94
N LEU A 147 6.04 17.53 0.62
CA LEU A 147 4.97 16.53 0.50
C LEU A 147 5.23 15.51 -0.60
N HIS A 148 5.73 15.96 -1.76
CA HIS A 148 6.05 15.08 -2.88
C HIS A 148 7.12 14.05 -2.49
N TRP A 149 8.26 14.51 -1.97
CA TRP A 149 9.38 13.63 -1.62
C TRP A 149 9.08 12.72 -0.42
N LEU A 150 8.32 13.20 0.57
CA LEU A 150 7.88 12.37 1.69
C LEU A 150 6.88 11.30 1.26
N ALA A 151 6.03 11.58 0.28
CA ALA A 151 5.11 10.58 -0.26
C ALA A 151 5.84 9.54 -1.11
N ASP A 152 6.80 9.98 -1.92
CA ASP A 152 7.63 9.13 -2.77
C ASP A 152 8.44 8.13 -1.93
N CYS A 153 8.98 8.59 -0.80
CA CYS A 153 9.66 7.75 0.20
C CYS A 153 8.81 6.55 0.67
N LEU A 154 7.48 6.72 0.79
CA LEU A 154 6.60 5.65 1.26
C LEU A 154 6.24 4.62 0.19
N HIS A 155 6.31 4.99 -1.09
CA HIS A 155 5.82 4.12 -2.18
C HIS A 155 6.64 2.82 -2.28
N SER A 156 7.95 2.93 -2.06
CA SER A 156 8.89 1.81 -2.17
C SER A 156 8.78 0.78 -1.02
N PHE A 157 8.06 1.09 0.07
CA PHE A 157 7.82 0.14 1.15
C PHE A 157 6.80 -0.96 0.78
N ASP A 158 5.95 -0.72 -0.22
CA ASP A 158 4.98 -1.72 -0.69
C ASP A 158 5.68 -2.98 -1.24
N HIS A 159 6.74 -2.79 -2.03
CA HIS A 159 7.55 -3.88 -2.59
C HIS A 159 8.24 -4.70 -1.50
N ILE A 160 8.73 -4.05 -0.43
CA ILE A 160 9.30 -4.74 0.73
C ILE A 160 8.23 -5.57 1.45
N GLY A 161 7.05 -5.00 1.68
CA GLY A 161 5.92 -5.72 2.30
C GLY A 161 5.49 -6.95 1.49
N HIS A 162 5.39 -6.82 0.17
CA HIS A 162 5.08 -7.93 -0.72
C HIS A 162 6.16 -9.02 -0.71
N ALA A 163 7.45 -8.65 -0.71
CA ALA A 163 8.54 -9.62 -0.63
C ALA A 163 8.54 -10.40 0.70
N LEU A 164 8.25 -9.72 1.81
CA LEU A 164 8.16 -10.34 3.14
C LEU A 164 7.00 -11.32 3.23
N THR A 165 5.81 -10.93 2.76
CA THR A 165 4.63 -11.82 2.77
C THR A 165 4.80 -13.03 1.86
N GLY A 166 5.46 -12.86 0.71
CA GLY A 166 5.79 -13.95 -0.21
C GLY A 166 6.95 -14.84 0.23
N SER A 167 7.61 -14.54 1.36
CA SER A 167 8.84 -15.22 1.82
C SER A 167 9.93 -15.32 0.73
N ASN A 168 9.99 -14.34 -0.17
CA ASN A 168 10.91 -14.33 -1.30
C ASN A 168 12.14 -13.48 -0.96
N ILE A 169 13.21 -14.15 -0.54
CA ILE A 169 14.48 -13.52 -0.12
C ILE A 169 15.11 -12.72 -1.27
N ALA A 170 15.06 -13.22 -2.50
CA ALA A 170 15.64 -12.51 -3.65
C ALA A 170 14.88 -11.21 -3.94
N ALA A 171 13.54 -11.25 -3.94
CA ALA A 171 12.71 -10.06 -4.12
C ALA A 171 12.90 -9.05 -2.97
N LEU A 172 13.11 -9.53 -1.75
CA LEU A 172 13.37 -8.68 -0.59
C LEU A 172 14.69 -7.92 -0.76
N VAL A 173 15.76 -8.61 -1.16
CA VAL A 173 17.06 -7.99 -1.41
C VAL A 173 16.96 -6.93 -2.51
N THR A 174 16.30 -7.23 -3.63
CA THR A 174 16.10 -6.25 -4.72
C THR A 174 15.33 -5.03 -4.23
N ALA A 175 14.19 -5.21 -3.56
CA ALA A 175 13.39 -4.10 -3.05
C ALA A 175 14.16 -3.22 -2.05
N CYS A 176 14.97 -3.84 -1.19
CA CYS A 176 15.83 -3.12 -0.26
C CYS A 176 16.96 -2.35 -0.98
N GLN A 177 17.56 -2.92 -2.03
CA GLN A 177 18.57 -2.25 -2.84
C GLN A 177 18.00 -1.05 -3.62
N ASP A 178 16.81 -1.21 -4.19
CA ASP A 178 16.10 -0.12 -4.88
C ASP A 178 15.79 1.04 -3.91
N LEU A 179 15.34 0.73 -2.69
CA LEU A 179 15.10 1.72 -1.66
C LEU A 179 16.37 2.45 -1.22
N LEU A 180 17.49 1.74 -1.07
CA LEU A 180 18.78 2.37 -0.77
C LEU A 180 19.26 3.27 -1.90
N SER A 181 19.11 2.84 -3.15
CA SER A 181 19.47 3.62 -4.34
C SER A 181 18.65 4.92 -4.39
N MET A 182 17.35 4.83 -4.10
CA MET A 182 16.46 5.98 -4.04
C MET A 182 16.87 6.96 -2.93
N TYR A 183 17.18 6.47 -1.73
CA TYR A 183 17.63 7.32 -0.63
C TYR A 183 18.99 7.97 -0.90
N ASP A 184 19.92 7.27 -1.55
CA ASP A 184 21.18 7.85 -1.98
C ASP A 184 20.96 8.95 -3.03
N HIS A 185 20.05 8.70 -3.99
CA HIS A 185 19.65 9.72 -4.96
C HIS A 185 19.10 10.97 -4.27
N TYR A 186 18.24 10.82 -3.26
CA TYR A 186 17.71 11.96 -2.52
C TYR A 186 18.79 12.80 -1.83
N LEU A 187 19.86 12.17 -1.34
CA LEU A 187 20.95 12.88 -0.67
C LEU A 187 21.89 13.58 -1.66
N ASN A 188 22.00 13.05 -2.88
CA ASN A 188 22.93 13.52 -3.91
C ASN A 188 22.27 14.38 -5.01
N ASP A 189 20.95 14.53 -4.98
CA ASP A 189 20.18 15.30 -5.97
C ASP A 189 20.63 16.77 -6.04
N SER A 190 20.89 17.22 -7.27
CA SER A 190 21.28 18.59 -7.62
C SER A 190 20.37 19.22 -8.69
N SER A 191 19.18 18.65 -8.91
CA SER A 191 18.27 19.00 -10.02
C SER A 191 17.51 20.32 -9.85
N GLY A 192 17.73 21.06 -8.74
CA GLY A 192 17.06 22.34 -8.47
C GLY A 192 15.65 22.23 -7.89
N TYR A 193 15.09 21.01 -7.84
CA TYR A 193 13.89 20.64 -7.08
C TYR A 193 14.27 19.84 -5.81
N ASN A 194 15.46 20.15 -5.28
CA ASN A 194 16.30 19.34 -4.40
C ASN A 194 15.52 18.55 -3.33
N SER A 195 15.36 17.26 -3.59
CA SER A 195 15.04 16.26 -2.56
C SER A 195 16.04 16.33 -1.39
N ARG A 196 17.32 16.62 -1.70
CA ARG A 196 18.39 16.87 -0.73
C ARG A 196 18.03 17.94 0.30
N ASP A 197 17.56 19.09 -0.14
CA ASP A 197 17.23 20.21 0.75
C ASP A 197 16.05 19.84 1.67
N THR A 198 15.14 19.00 1.16
CA THR A 198 14.01 18.47 1.93
C THR A 198 14.50 17.58 3.07
N PHE A 199 15.29 16.55 2.78
CA PHE A 199 15.75 15.62 3.80
C PHE A 199 16.84 16.20 4.72
N GLN A 200 17.59 17.21 4.27
CA GLN A 200 18.48 17.97 5.16
C GLN A 200 17.69 18.78 6.18
N ARG A 201 16.66 19.52 5.74
CA ARG A 201 15.79 20.30 6.62
C ARG A 201 14.97 19.43 7.57
N LEU A 202 14.50 18.28 7.09
CA LEU A 202 13.72 17.32 7.86
C LEU A 202 14.57 16.29 8.61
N SER A 203 15.90 16.40 8.60
CA SER A 203 16.81 15.41 9.18
C SER A 203 16.50 15.04 10.64
N ASN A 204 16.01 16.01 11.44
CA ASN A 204 15.58 15.79 12.81
C ASN A 204 14.22 15.08 12.93
N ASP A 205 13.29 15.35 12.00
CA ASP A 205 11.95 14.76 12.02
C ASP A 205 11.93 13.38 11.32
N VAL A 206 12.76 13.20 10.28
CA VAL A 206 12.83 12.02 9.41
C VAL A 206 14.32 11.70 9.14
N PRO A 207 15.02 11.05 10.09
CA PRO A 207 16.40 10.65 9.87
C PRO A 207 16.45 9.48 8.89
N LEU A 208 17.07 9.70 7.73
CA LEU A 208 17.27 8.66 6.72
C LEU A 208 18.36 7.65 7.14
N SER A 209 19.33 8.07 7.97
CA SER A 209 20.45 7.22 8.40
C SER A 209 19.98 5.93 9.11
N GLU A 210 19.07 6.08 10.07
CA GLU A 210 18.50 4.93 10.81
C GLU A 210 17.78 3.95 9.88
N ALA A 211 17.07 4.47 8.87
CA ALA A 211 16.39 3.63 7.89
C ALA A 211 17.40 2.96 6.95
N THR A 212 18.41 3.68 6.46
CA THR A 212 19.46 3.09 5.60
C THR A 212 20.23 1.99 6.30
N ASP A 213 20.52 2.15 7.60
CA ASP A 213 21.24 1.15 8.37
C ASP A 213 20.39 -0.10 8.61
N ALA A 214 19.10 0.07 8.91
CA ALA A 214 18.16 -1.03 9.01
C ALA A 214 18.03 -1.79 7.67
N ILE A 215 17.94 -1.08 6.55
CA ILE A 215 17.84 -1.70 5.21
C ILE A 215 19.12 -2.47 4.88
N ARG A 216 20.30 -1.90 5.15
CA ARG A 216 21.58 -2.60 4.96
C ARG A 216 21.66 -3.86 5.82
N SER A 217 21.21 -3.80 7.08
CA SER A 217 21.16 -4.97 7.96
C SER A 217 20.25 -6.06 7.41
N ILE A 218 19.06 -5.70 6.89
CA ILE A 218 18.15 -6.65 6.23
C ILE A 218 18.84 -7.33 5.03
N ILE A 219 19.52 -6.57 4.17
CA ILE A 219 20.21 -7.12 3.00
C ILE A 219 21.26 -8.14 3.44
N VAL A 220 22.12 -7.80 4.41
CA VAL A 220 23.17 -8.69 4.90
C VAL A 220 22.57 -9.97 5.51
N LYS A 221 21.54 -9.85 6.34
CA LYS A 221 20.87 -11.01 6.95
C LYS A 221 20.18 -11.88 5.90
N ALA A 222 19.55 -11.26 4.90
CA ALA A 222 18.86 -11.94 3.82
C ALA A 222 19.83 -12.68 2.89
N THR A 223 20.98 -12.09 2.55
CA THR A 223 22.01 -12.74 1.74
C THR A 223 22.64 -13.91 2.50
N LEU A 224 22.96 -13.73 3.80
CA LEU A 224 23.49 -14.81 4.63
C LEU A 224 22.49 -15.99 4.74
N ALA A 225 21.21 -15.70 4.94
CA ALA A 225 20.18 -16.75 4.98
C ALA A 225 20.08 -17.51 3.65
N LYS A 226 20.22 -16.80 2.52
CA LYS A 226 20.24 -17.41 1.19
C LYS A 226 21.48 -18.30 1.00
N ASP A 227 22.66 -17.82 1.34
CA ASP A 227 23.92 -18.57 1.18
C ASP A 227 23.90 -19.87 1.99
N VAL A 228 23.34 -19.84 3.21
CA VAL A 228 23.19 -21.04 4.02
C VAL A 228 22.15 -22.00 3.45
N GLN A 229 21.05 -21.48 2.89
CA GLN A 229 20.04 -22.29 2.23
C GLN A 229 20.60 -22.99 0.99
N ASP A 230 21.41 -22.29 0.19
CA ASP A 230 22.06 -22.82 -1.01
C ASP A 230 23.10 -23.90 -0.62
N ALA A 231 23.90 -23.67 0.43
CA ALA A 231 24.86 -24.66 0.92
C ALA A 231 24.20 -25.96 1.45
N LEU A 232 23.08 -25.86 2.16
CA LEU A 232 22.32 -27.02 2.62
C LEU A 232 21.68 -27.81 1.47
N MET A 233 21.29 -27.13 0.39
CA MET A 233 20.80 -27.78 -0.83
C MET A 233 21.93 -28.54 -1.56
N GLU A 234 23.14 -27.99 -1.62
CA GLU A 234 24.30 -28.69 -2.18
C GLU A 234 24.67 -29.95 -1.38
N ASP A 235 24.69 -29.86 -0.04
CA ASP A 235 24.98 -31.01 0.83
C ASP A 235 23.90 -32.11 0.74
N THR A 236 22.63 -31.75 0.62
CA THR A 236 21.54 -32.74 0.46
C THR A 236 21.52 -33.38 -0.93
N VAL A 237 21.92 -32.64 -1.98
CA VAL A 237 22.10 -33.21 -3.32
C VAL A 237 23.31 -34.14 -3.36
N ALA A 238 24.43 -33.77 -2.73
CA ALA A 238 25.61 -34.62 -2.63
C ALA A 238 25.34 -35.92 -1.85
N ALA A 239 24.55 -35.85 -0.77
CA ALA A 239 24.19 -37.01 0.04
C ALA A 239 23.21 -38.00 -0.65
N ASN A 240 22.45 -37.55 -1.65
CA ASN A 240 21.50 -38.41 -2.39
C ASN A 240 22.10 -39.06 -3.66
N ILE A 241 23.33 -38.71 -4.03
CA ILE A 241 24.01 -39.21 -5.25
C ILE A 241 25.13 -40.21 -4.90
N GLY A 242 25.54 -40.31 -3.63
CA GLY A 242 26.50 -41.32 -3.12
C GLY A 242 25.82 -42.58 -2.58
#